data_AF-A0A3A9A922-F1
#
_entry.id   AF-A0A3A9A922-F1
#
_cell.length_a   1.000
_cell.length_b   1.000
_cell.length_c   1.000
_cell.angle_alpha   90.00
_cell.angle_beta   90.00
_cell.angle_gamma   90.00
#
_symmetry.space_group_name_H-M   'P 1'
#
loop_
_entity.id
_entity.type
_entity.pdbx_description
1 polymer ?
#
loop_
_entity_poly.entity_id
_entity_poly.type
_entity_poly.pdbx_seq_one_letter_code
_entity_poly.pdbx_strand_id
1 'polypeptide(L)'
;MGKYLDQCCDDAWDVIRGRKKIIGNKIVSIKDTEEIGNKDKEVYGWLAPDGTFYPVEFGNHQAWASEYLLKLYHDGEISDEQARPKDNGDVGDLLTDMGWILIHNPHGYDFKITRNLSKRVTNKQKDYLRSIGKIDLLEKEFV
;
A
#
# COMPACT_ATOMS: atom_id res chain seq x y z
N MET A 1 29.23 -35.36 -12.19
CA MET A 1 29.82 -34.45 -11.20
C MET A 1 29.93 -32.98 -11.65
N GLY A 2 29.78 -32.64 -12.95
CA GLY A 2 30.07 -31.28 -13.46
C GLY A 2 28.99 -30.19 -13.26
N LYS A 3 27.70 -30.55 -13.21
CA LYS A 3 26.60 -29.55 -13.22
C LYS A 3 26.60 -28.55 -12.06
N TYR A 4 27.10 -28.95 -10.89
CA TYR A 4 27.12 -28.08 -9.70
C TYR A 4 28.34 -27.15 -9.65
N LEU A 5 29.47 -27.56 -10.23
CA LEU A 5 30.66 -26.71 -10.32
C LEU A 5 30.47 -25.62 -11.37
N ASP A 6 29.83 -25.97 -12.49
CA ASP A 6 29.49 -25.02 -13.56
C ASP A 6 28.52 -23.93 -13.04
N GLN A 7 27.50 -24.33 -12.26
CA GLN A 7 26.55 -23.38 -11.66
C GLN A 7 27.22 -22.37 -10.72
N CYS A 8 28.14 -22.81 -9.86
CA CYS A 8 28.85 -21.91 -8.96
C CYS A 8 29.76 -20.93 -9.73
N CYS A 9 30.39 -21.39 -10.82
CA CYS A 9 31.22 -20.54 -11.67
C CYS A 9 30.36 -19.47 -12.37
N ASP A 10 29.23 -19.87 -12.94
CA ASP A 10 28.29 -18.98 -13.62
C ASP A 10 27.67 -17.95 -12.67
N ASP A 11 27.29 -18.37 -11.45
CA ASP A 11 26.77 -17.47 -10.42
C ASP A 11 27.81 -16.45 -9.95
N ALA A 12 29.07 -16.86 -9.75
CA ALA A 12 30.16 -15.95 -9.42
C ALA A 12 30.39 -14.92 -10.53
N TRP A 13 30.38 -15.39 -11.78
CA TRP A 13 30.51 -14.56 -12.97
C TRP A 13 29.35 -13.58 -13.17
N ASP A 14 28.13 -13.97 -12.79
CA ASP A 14 26.95 -13.12 -12.81
C ASP A 14 26.94 -12.08 -11.70
N VAL A 15 27.50 -12.38 -10.53
CA VAL A 15 27.69 -11.40 -9.46
C VAL A 15 28.72 -10.35 -9.88
N ILE A 16 29.86 -10.76 -10.45
CA ILE A 16 30.91 -9.85 -10.95
C ILE A 16 30.37 -8.94 -12.05
N ARG A 17 29.56 -9.48 -12.96
CA ARG A 17 28.92 -8.71 -14.05
C ARG A 17 27.73 -7.87 -13.60
N GLY A 18 27.35 -7.91 -12.32
CA GLY A 18 26.21 -7.18 -11.79
C GLY A 18 24.89 -7.63 -12.41
N ARG A 19 24.69 -8.94 -12.61
CA ARG A 19 23.40 -9.55 -13.01
C ARG A 19 22.72 -10.28 -11.85
N LYS A 20 23.50 -10.68 -10.85
CA LYS A 20 23.04 -11.28 -9.59
C LYS A 20 23.64 -10.52 -8.40
N LYS A 21 23.00 -10.63 -7.25
CA LYS A 21 23.48 -10.07 -5.98
C LYS A 21 23.42 -11.14 -4.89
N ILE A 22 24.35 -11.05 -3.94
CA ILE A 22 24.35 -11.87 -2.74
C ILE A 22 23.56 -11.14 -1.65
N ILE A 23 22.50 -11.78 -1.14
CA ILE A 23 21.66 -11.28 -0.03
C ILE A 23 21.60 -12.36 1.04
N GLY A 24 22.15 -12.05 2.23
CA GLY A 24 22.30 -13.04 3.29
C GLY A 24 23.10 -14.25 2.81
N ASN A 25 22.47 -15.43 2.81
CA ASN A 25 23.06 -16.70 2.34
C ASN A 25 22.57 -17.15 0.95
N LYS A 26 21.95 -16.25 0.17
CA LYS A 26 21.38 -16.56 -1.15
C LYS A 26 22.00 -15.68 -2.25
N ILE A 27 22.13 -16.24 -3.45
CA ILE A 27 22.45 -15.52 -4.69
C ILE A 27 21.14 -15.35 -5.45
N VAL A 28 20.73 -14.11 -5.70
CA VAL A 28 19.47 -13.76 -6.37
C VAL A 28 19.75 -12.96 -7.63
N SER A 29 18.90 -13.09 -8.67
CA SER A 29 19.02 -12.22 -9.84
C SER A 29 18.60 -10.79 -9.50
N ILE A 30 19.16 -9.80 -10.19
CA ILE A 30 18.80 -8.40 -9.96
C ILE A 30 17.34 -8.14 -10.33
N LYS A 31 16.82 -8.81 -11.37
CA LYS A 31 15.39 -8.73 -11.72
C LYS A 31 14.51 -9.25 -10.58
N ASP A 32 14.89 -10.37 -9.97
CA ASP A 32 14.19 -10.89 -8.80
C ASP A 32 14.37 -9.96 -7.59
N THR A 33 15.50 -9.25 -7.49
CA THR A 33 15.74 -8.26 -6.42
C THR A 33 14.88 -7.01 -6.59
N GLU A 34 14.61 -6.58 -7.82
CA GLU A 34 13.67 -5.50 -8.14
C GLU A 34 12.21 -5.94 -7.89
N GLU A 35 11.88 -7.20 -8.15
CA GLU A 35 10.58 -7.77 -7.78
C GLU A 35 10.42 -7.99 -6.26
N ILE A 36 11.47 -8.43 -5.55
CA ILE A 36 11.48 -8.60 -4.08
C ILE A 36 11.43 -7.21 -3.41
N GLY A 37 12.20 -6.24 -3.91
CA GLY A 37 12.16 -4.85 -3.44
C GLY A 37 10.85 -4.13 -3.74
N ASN A 38 10.02 -4.65 -4.66
CA ASN A 38 8.63 -4.18 -4.86
C ASN A 38 7.58 -5.01 -4.11
N LYS A 39 7.86 -6.27 -3.75
CA LYS A 39 6.98 -7.10 -2.91
C LYS A 39 7.01 -6.71 -1.43
N ASP A 40 8.11 -6.12 -0.97
CA ASP A 40 8.30 -5.66 0.41
C ASP A 40 8.22 -4.13 0.58
N LYS A 41 7.68 -3.39 -0.40
CA LYS A 41 7.20 -2.03 -0.10
C LYS A 41 5.91 -2.22 0.67
N GLU A 42 5.96 -1.99 1.97
CA GLU A 42 4.77 -1.90 2.80
C GLU A 42 3.84 -0.83 2.20
N VAL A 43 2.84 -1.28 1.42
CA VAL A 43 1.99 -0.38 0.63
C VAL A 43 0.91 0.21 1.54
N TYR A 44 1.31 1.15 2.42
CA TYR A 44 0.39 1.94 3.23
C TYR A 44 -0.14 3.13 2.44
N GLY A 45 -1.36 3.54 2.75
CA GLY A 45 -2.00 4.63 2.05
C GLY A 45 -3.52 4.50 1.94
N TRP A 46 -4.08 5.22 0.98
CA TRP A 46 -5.52 5.40 0.83
C TRP A 46 -6.02 4.71 -0.43
N LEU A 47 -7.08 3.92 -0.31
CA LEU A 47 -7.74 3.24 -1.41
C LEU A 47 -9.10 3.89 -1.69
N ALA A 48 -9.20 4.53 -2.85
CA ALA A 48 -10.39 5.24 -3.29
C ALA A 48 -11.53 4.29 -3.71
N PRO A 49 -12.80 4.76 -3.74
CA PRO A 49 -13.95 3.97 -4.17
C PRO A 49 -13.84 3.40 -5.59
N ASP A 50 -13.12 4.06 -6.48
CA ASP A 50 -12.86 3.62 -7.86
C ASP A 50 -11.79 2.51 -7.96
N GLY A 51 -11.13 2.17 -6.85
CA GLY A 51 -10.04 1.20 -6.76
C GLY A 51 -8.65 1.79 -6.98
N THR A 52 -8.52 3.09 -7.18
CA THR A 52 -7.21 3.76 -7.27
C THR A 52 -6.56 3.78 -5.89
N PHE A 53 -5.33 3.30 -5.82
CA PHE A 53 -4.56 3.28 -4.58
C PHE A 53 -3.50 4.39 -4.57
N TYR A 54 -3.47 5.12 -3.47
CA TYR A 54 -2.56 6.24 -3.22
C TYR A 54 -1.59 5.86 -2.10
N PRO A 55 -0.34 5.48 -2.42
CA PRO A 55 0.65 5.17 -1.40
C PRO A 55 0.97 6.43 -0.59
N VAL A 56 1.05 6.27 0.73
CA VAL A 56 1.42 7.33 1.66
C VAL A 56 2.44 6.79 2.64
N GLU A 57 3.47 7.60 2.91
CA GLU A 57 4.47 7.25 3.91
C GLU A 57 3.87 7.13 5.31
N PHE A 58 4.49 6.29 6.13
CA PHE A 58 4.08 6.12 7.53
C PHE A 58 4.03 7.47 8.26
N GLY A 59 2.96 7.70 9.02
CA GLY A 59 2.73 8.96 9.75
C GLY A 59 2.12 10.10 8.92
N ASN A 60 2.13 10.02 7.59
CA ASN A 60 1.67 11.13 6.72
C ASN A 60 0.22 11.01 6.23
N HIS A 61 -0.53 9.99 6.65
CA HIS A 61 -1.90 9.72 6.17
C HIS A 61 -2.88 10.88 6.36
N GLN A 62 -2.81 11.59 7.50
CA GLN A 62 -3.67 12.74 7.80
C GLN A 62 -3.29 13.97 6.97
N ALA A 63 -1.99 14.23 6.81
CA ALA A 63 -1.50 15.32 5.97
C ALA A 63 -1.91 15.11 4.51
N TRP A 64 -1.72 13.90 3.98
CA TRP A 64 -2.14 13.54 2.63
C TRP A 64 -3.65 13.70 2.43
N ALA A 65 -4.46 13.26 3.39
CA ALA A 65 -5.92 13.41 3.32
C ALA A 65 -6.34 14.88 3.25
N SER A 66 -5.69 15.74 4.04
CA SER A 66 -5.89 17.19 4.04
C SER A 66 -5.54 17.82 2.70
N GLU A 67 -4.36 17.50 2.15
CA GLU A 67 -3.93 18.01 0.85
C GLU A 67 -4.86 17.56 -0.28
N TYR A 68 -5.30 16.30 -0.24
CA TYR A 68 -6.21 15.75 -1.26
C TYR A 68 -7.58 16.44 -1.23
N LEU A 69 -8.18 16.61 -0.05
CA LEU A 69 -9.47 17.30 0.09
C LEU A 69 -9.36 18.78 -0.29
N LEU A 70 -8.27 19.46 0.07
CA LEU A 70 -8.03 20.84 -0.33
C LEU A 70 -7.93 20.97 -1.86
N LYS A 71 -7.28 20.01 -2.52
CA LYS A 71 -7.22 19.95 -3.98
C LYS A 71 -8.62 19.78 -4.59
N LEU A 72 -9.40 18.82 -4.11
CA LEU A 72 -10.78 18.61 -4.59
C LEU A 72 -11.65 19.86 -4.43
N TYR A 73 -11.48 20.59 -3.33
CA TYR A 73 -12.16 21.86 -3.11
C TYR A 73 -11.73 22.92 -4.11
N HIS A 74 -10.42 23.10 -4.35
CA HIS A 74 -9.91 24.04 -5.32
C HIS A 74 -10.33 23.70 -6.76
N ASP A 75 -10.43 22.42 -7.08
CA ASP A 75 -10.89 21.92 -8.38
C ASP A 75 -12.44 22.02 -8.51
N GLY A 76 -13.14 22.39 -7.44
CA GLY A 76 -14.60 22.58 -7.41
C GLY A 76 -15.40 21.27 -7.36
N GLU A 77 -14.75 20.15 -7.04
CA GLU A 77 -15.39 18.83 -6.95
C GLU A 77 -16.19 18.65 -5.65
N ILE A 78 -15.81 19.37 -4.60
CA ILE A 78 -16.48 19.37 -3.29
C ILE A 78 -16.67 20.79 -2.75
N SER A 79 -17.64 20.99 -1.86
CA SER A 79 -17.84 22.25 -1.16
C SER A 79 -16.84 22.44 0.00
N ASP A 80 -16.70 23.68 0.49
CA ASP A 80 -15.88 23.99 1.68
C ASP A 80 -16.37 23.22 2.92
N GLU A 81 -17.68 23.00 3.05
CA GLU A 81 -18.27 22.21 4.14
C GLU A 81 -17.89 20.72 4.05
N GLN A 82 -17.77 20.18 2.83
CA GLN A 82 -17.33 18.79 2.61
C GLN A 82 -15.83 18.60 2.79
N ALA A 83 -15.04 19.66 2.59
CA ALA A 83 -13.59 19.65 2.73
C ALA A 83 -13.13 19.83 4.19
N ARG A 84 -14.04 20.14 5.11
CA ARG A 84 -13.73 20.44 6.52
C ARG A 84 -14.28 19.40 7.48
N PRO A 85 -13.50 18.97 8.49
CA PRO A 85 -14.01 18.07 9.51
C PRO A 85 -15.09 18.75 10.32
N LYS A 86 -16.15 18.02 10.67
CA LYS A 86 -17.11 18.46 11.67
C LYS A 86 -16.48 18.33 13.06
N ASP A 87 -16.71 19.32 13.92
CA ASP A 87 -16.38 19.27 15.36
C ASP A 87 -14.94 18.85 15.71
N ASN A 88 -13.93 19.49 15.11
CA ASN A 88 -12.50 19.18 15.31
C ASN A 88 -12.12 17.71 15.00
N GLY A 89 -12.92 16.99 14.22
CA GLY A 89 -12.63 15.61 13.81
C GLY A 89 -11.38 15.48 12.94
N ASP A 90 -10.89 14.25 12.80
CA ASP A 90 -9.73 13.95 11.97
C ASP A 90 -10.10 14.01 10.48
N VAL A 91 -9.20 14.56 9.67
CA VAL A 91 -9.42 14.72 8.22
C VAL A 91 -9.51 13.36 7.52
N GLY A 92 -8.81 12.35 8.03
CA GLY A 92 -8.95 10.97 7.56
C GLY A 92 -10.35 10.40 7.74
N ASP A 93 -11.08 10.80 8.79
CA ASP A 93 -12.46 10.32 9.01
C ASP A 93 -13.38 10.77 7.88
N LEU A 94 -13.21 12.02 7.39
CA LEU A 94 -13.95 12.51 6.22
C LEU A 94 -13.74 11.64 4.98
N LEU A 95 -12.50 11.23 4.71
CA LEU A 95 -12.25 10.33 3.57
C LEU A 95 -12.94 8.99 3.78
N THR A 96 -12.91 8.43 4.99
CA THR A 96 -13.63 7.18 5.27
C THR A 96 -15.16 7.35 5.12
N ASP A 97 -15.71 8.51 5.47
CA ASP A 97 -17.11 8.88 5.25
C ASP A 97 -17.46 9.05 3.77
N MET A 98 -16.48 9.44 2.95
CA MET A 98 -16.58 9.42 1.49
C MET A 98 -16.40 8.02 0.89
N GLY A 99 -16.21 6.98 1.71
CA GLY A 99 -16.10 5.58 1.30
C GLY A 99 -14.67 5.14 0.95
N TRP A 100 -13.66 5.93 1.31
CA TRP A 100 -12.27 5.53 1.17
C TRP A 100 -11.87 4.54 2.27
N ILE A 101 -10.80 3.80 1.98
CA ILE A 101 -10.25 2.78 2.87
C ILE A 101 -8.79 3.13 3.17
N LEU A 102 -8.46 3.30 4.44
CA LEU A 102 -7.08 3.46 4.88
C LEU A 102 -6.44 2.09 5.07
N ILE A 103 -5.29 1.85 4.45
CA ILE A 103 -4.46 0.67 4.62
C ILE A 103 -3.21 1.11 5.38
N HIS A 104 -3.01 0.62 6.60
CA HIS A 104 -1.91 1.10 7.47
C HIS A 104 -1.42 0.00 8.42
N ASN A 105 -0.35 0.27 9.17
CA ASN A 105 0.17 -0.62 10.22
C ASN A 105 0.51 0.19 11.47
N PRO A 106 -0.46 0.47 12.35
CA PRO A 106 -0.25 1.39 13.47
C PRO A 106 0.71 0.87 14.54
N HIS A 107 0.97 -0.44 14.59
CA HIS A 107 1.77 -1.07 15.65
C HIS A 107 3.06 -1.74 15.13
N GLY A 108 3.34 -1.69 13.83
CA GLY A 108 4.56 -2.25 13.24
C GLY A 108 4.54 -3.76 12.96
N TYR A 109 3.49 -4.49 13.34
CA TYR A 109 3.45 -5.96 13.21
C TYR A 109 2.40 -6.50 12.23
N ASP A 110 1.29 -5.79 12.01
CA ASP A 110 0.16 -6.30 11.21
C ASP A 110 -0.55 -5.21 10.39
N PHE A 111 -0.87 -5.54 9.13
CA PHE A 111 -1.72 -4.72 8.28
C PHE A 111 -3.12 -4.56 8.89
N LYS A 112 -3.59 -3.31 8.93
CA LYS A 112 -4.94 -2.95 9.32
C LYS A 112 -5.62 -2.13 8.23
N ILE A 113 -6.95 -2.24 8.24
CA ILE A 113 -7.83 -1.43 7.42
C ILE A 113 -8.71 -0.58 8.34
N THR A 114 -8.76 0.72 8.10
CA THR A 114 -9.73 1.63 8.70
C THR A 114 -10.69 2.13 7.61
N ARG A 115 -12.00 1.99 7.86
CA ARG A 115 -13.07 2.43 6.96
C ARG A 115 -14.33 2.73 7.75
N ASN A 116 -15.23 3.52 7.16
CA ASN A 116 -16.59 3.65 7.69
C ASN A 116 -17.39 2.37 7.38
N LEU A 117 -17.88 1.68 8.41
CA LEU A 117 -18.63 0.43 8.28
C LEU A 117 -20.02 0.60 7.65
N SER A 118 -20.62 1.79 7.77
CA SER A 118 -21.87 2.13 7.09
C SER A 118 -21.71 2.31 5.58
N LYS A 119 -20.48 2.43 5.07
CA LYS A 119 -20.17 2.53 3.64
C LYS A 119 -19.90 1.14 3.05
N ARG A 120 -20.48 0.89 1.88
CA ARG A 120 -20.24 -0.35 1.12
C ARG A 120 -18.84 -0.30 0.49
N VAL A 121 -18.10 -1.39 0.62
CA VAL A 121 -16.83 -1.57 -0.12
C VAL A 121 -17.16 -1.92 -1.57
N THR A 122 -16.60 -1.15 -2.51
CA THR A 122 -16.85 -1.34 -3.95
C THR A 122 -16.16 -2.60 -4.48
N ASN A 123 -16.61 -3.10 -5.63
CA ASN A 123 -15.93 -4.24 -6.28
C ASN A 123 -14.50 -3.89 -6.67
N LYS A 124 -14.25 -2.65 -7.11
CA LYS A 124 -12.91 -2.18 -7.46
C LYS A 124 -11.96 -2.17 -6.26
N GLN A 125 -12.43 -1.72 -5.10
CA GLN A 125 -11.67 -1.82 -3.86
C GLN A 125 -11.39 -3.27 -3.47
N LYS A 126 -12.38 -4.16 -3.57
CA LYS A 126 -12.18 -5.60 -3.33
C LYS A 126 -11.17 -6.22 -4.27
N ASP A 127 -11.21 -5.86 -5.55
CA ASP A 127 -10.27 -6.38 -6.56
C ASP A 127 -8.84 -5.92 -6.24
N TYR A 128 -8.64 -4.66 -5.85
CA TYR A 128 -7.35 -4.19 -5.36
C TYR A 128 -6.88 -4.98 -4.14
N LEU A 129 -7.72 -5.12 -3.11
CA LEU A 129 -7.38 -5.86 -1.89
C LEU A 129 -7.07 -7.34 -2.15
N ARG A 130 -7.79 -7.98 -3.08
CA ARG A 130 -7.45 -9.34 -3.56
C ARG A 130 -6.09 -9.37 -4.24
N SER A 131 -5.77 -8.38 -5.06
CA SER A 131 -4.50 -8.32 -5.80
C SER A 131 -3.28 -8.25 -4.88
N ILE A 132 -3.42 -7.62 -3.71
CA ILE A 132 -2.37 -7.54 -2.67
C ILE A 132 -2.48 -8.65 -1.61
N GLY A 133 -3.40 -9.60 -1.77
CA GLY A 133 -3.60 -10.71 -0.82
C GLY A 133 -4.12 -10.27 0.55
N LYS A 134 -4.84 -9.15 0.63
CA LYS A 134 -5.35 -8.55 1.88
C LYS A 134 -6.88 -8.48 1.95
N ILE A 135 -7.59 -9.23 1.10
CA ILE A 135 -9.07 -9.22 1.08
C ILE A 135 -9.68 -9.63 2.42
N ASP A 136 -9.03 -10.56 3.13
CA ASP A 136 -9.48 -11.07 4.44
C ASP A 136 -9.48 -9.99 5.53
N LEU A 137 -8.76 -8.88 5.33
CA LEU A 137 -8.79 -7.75 6.26
C LEU A 137 -10.13 -7.01 6.26
N LEU A 138 -10.96 -7.17 5.23
CA LEU A 138 -12.33 -6.62 5.24
C LEU A 138 -13.26 -7.35 6.19
N GLU A 139 -12.98 -8.62 6.47
CA GLU A 139 -13.82 -9.54 7.26
C GLU A 139 -13.39 -9.60 8.73
N LYS A 140 -12.20 -9.09 9.06
CA LYS A 140 -11.77 -8.90 10.45
C LYS A 140 -12.52 -7.71 11.05
N GLU A 141 -13.76 -7.95 11.44
CA GLU A 141 -14.49 -7.03 12.33
C GLU A 141 -13.73 -6.94 13.65
N PHE A 142 -13.28 -5.75 14.01
CA PHE A 142 -12.79 -5.47 15.36
C PHE A 142 -14.00 -5.11 16.21
N VAL A 143 -14.48 -6.08 16.99
CA VAL A 143 -15.27 -5.85 18.21
C VAL A 143 -14.32 -5.40 19.31
#